data_AF-A0A0C2MBK6-F1
#
_entry.id   AF-A0A0C2MBK6-F1
#
_cell.length_a   1.000
_cell.length_b   1.000
_cell.length_c   1.000
_cell.angle_alpha   90.00
_cell.angle_beta   90.00
_cell.angle_gamma   90.00
#
_symmetry.space_group_name_H-M   'P 1'
#
loop_
_entity.id
_entity.type
_entity.pdbx_description
1 polymer ?
#
loop_
_entity_poly.entity_id
_entity_poly.type
_entity_poly.pdbx_seq_one_letter_code
_entity_poly.pdbx_strand_id
1 'polypeptide(L)'
;MRIRFTLAEGFDKIYLPLRFRAFWNDNGACYLRIQISQGKIFFTCAQLLNYYNTSITNAVEDVRISAIDALIQNGALKVSNHKSFFDLFKSEERMGREFDAWVIDYVNKNSVWIEYYHPEISINDDHRYAIVQFEGNSEPDWFSVSRGYLEQKYPGLDFSIDENLLRNWVGAKLTTSGIKTILKEKNWTMKEVAERWNRSETWMSKVVNDSDRDSYWEDAFRGLPSK
;
A
#
# COMPACT_ATOMS: atom_id res chain seq x y z
N MET A 1 -29.90 -1.26 17.17
CA MET A 1 -29.83 -2.11 15.95
C MET A 1 -28.65 -3.07 16.13
N ARG A 2 -28.82 -4.39 15.95
CA ARG A 2 -27.71 -5.35 16.15
C ARG A 2 -26.99 -5.55 14.82
N ILE A 3 -25.85 -4.89 14.64
CA ILE A 3 -24.99 -5.09 13.47
C ILE A 3 -24.28 -6.43 13.60
N ARG A 4 -24.28 -7.19 12.51
CA ARG A 4 -23.59 -8.47 12.41
C ARG A 4 -22.46 -8.37 11.41
N PHE A 5 -21.26 -8.72 11.85
CA PHE A 5 -20.08 -8.88 11.03
C PHE A 5 -19.90 -10.34 10.66
N THR A 6 -19.51 -10.62 9.43
CA THR A 6 -19.19 -11.97 8.95
C THR A 6 -17.90 -11.90 8.14
N LEU A 7 -16.95 -12.77 8.49
CA LEU A 7 -15.67 -12.89 7.81
C LEU A 7 -15.70 -14.07 6.84
N ALA A 8 -15.04 -13.90 5.68
CA ALA A 8 -14.79 -14.99 4.75
C ALA A 8 -13.58 -15.81 5.21
N GLU A 9 -13.83 -16.86 5.99
CA GLU A 9 -12.78 -17.75 6.50
C GLU A 9 -11.96 -18.35 5.34
N GLY A 10 -10.63 -18.37 5.48
CA GLY A 10 -9.70 -18.83 4.44
C GLY A 10 -9.44 -17.81 3.32
N PHE A 11 -9.94 -16.57 3.44
CA PHE A 11 -9.59 -15.50 2.51
C PHE A 11 -8.08 -15.22 2.56
N ASP A 12 -7.42 -15.18 1.41
CA ASP A 12 -6.02 -14.79 1.26
C ASP A 12 -5.88 -14.01 -0.05
N LYS A 13 -5.48 -12.74 0.04
CA LYS A 13 -5.32 -11.88 -1.13
C LYS A 13 -4.21 -10.86 -0.96
N ILE A 14 -3.43 -10.69 -2.03
CA ILE A 14 -2.43 -9.64 -2.17
C ILE A 14 -3.01 -8.49 -3.00
N TYR A 15 -2.76 -7.27 -2.55
CA TYR A 15 -3.03 -6.00 -3.23
C TYR A 15 -1.70 -5.33 -3.56
N LEU A 16 -1.43 -5.17 -4.85
CA LEU A 16 -0.16 -4.66 -5.35
C LEU A 16 -0.36 -3.76 -6.58
N PRO A 17 -0.43 -2.43 -6.41
CA PRO A 17 -0.43 -1.73 -5.13
C PRO A 17 -1.82 -1.70 -4.48
N LEU A 18 -1.87 -1.70 -3.15
CA LEU A 18 -2.95 -1.03 -2.43
C LEU A 18 -2.73 0.47 -2.54
N ARG A 19 -3.77 1.22 -2.93
CA ARG A 19 -3.76 2.68 -2.96
C ARG A 19 -4.32 3.23 -1.65
N PHE A 20 -3.70 4.28 -1.12
CA PHE A 20 -4.14 4.98 0.07
C PHE A 20 -3.97 6.50 -0.09
N ARG A 21 -4.62 7.28 0.76
CA ARG A 21 -4.46 8.73 0.77
C ARG A 21 -3.12 9.09 1.39
N ALA A 22 -2.22 9.66 0.58
CA ALA A 22 -0.93 10.15 1.06
C ALA A 22 -1.06 11.58 1.61
N PHE A 23 0.00 12.08 2.25
CA PHE A 23 0.05 13.48 2.66
C PHE A 23 -0.09 14.43 1.47
N TRP A 24 -0.51 15.66 1.75
CA TRP A 24 -0.69 16.71 0.73
C TRP A 24 -1.75 16.40 -0.35
N ASN A 25 -2.73 15.55 -0.04
CA ASN A 25 -3.77 15.07 -0.96
C ASN A 25 -3.22 14.30 -2.18
N ASP A 26 -2.07 13.65 -2.03
CA ASP A 26 -1.52 12.78 -3.06
C ASP A 26 -1.98 11.32 -2.90
N ASN A 27 -1.61 10.45 -3.85
CA ASN A 27 -1.90 9.02 -3.83
C ASN A 27 -0.67 8.22 -3.37
N GLY A 28 -0.83 7.51 -2.26
CA GLY A 28 0.12 6.54 -1.77
C GLY A 28 -0.03 5.17 -2.44
N ALA A 29 1.02 4.35 -2.32
CA ALA A 29 1.01 2.97 -2.77
C ALA A 29 1.81 2.09 -1.82
N CYS A 30 1.25 0.94 -1.45
CA CYS A 30 1.95 -0.07 -0.66
C CYS A 30 1.64 -1.49 -1.14
N TYR A 31 2.43 -2.45 -0.67
CA TYR A 31 2.05 -3.84 -0.68
C TYR A 31 1.12 -4.09 0.50
N LEU A 32 0.05 -4.84 0.28
CA LEU A 32 -0.80 -5.36 1.34
C LEU A 32 -1.19 -6.81 1.04
N ARG A 33 -0.94 -7.72 1.98
CA ARG A 33 -1.61 -9.03 2.01
C ARG A 33 -2.63 -9.05 3.13
N ILE A 34 -3.79 -9.63 2.86
CA ILE A 34 -4.83 -9.84 3.86
C ILE A 34 -5.16 -11.31 3.92
N GLN A 35 -5.03 -11.90 5.11
CA GLN A 35 -5.41 -13.28 5.40
C GLN A 35 -6.51 -13.30 6.46
N ILE A 36 -7.51 -14.17 6.31
CA ILE A 36 -8.56 -14.39 7.32
C ILE A 36 -8.47 -15.84 7.78
N SER A 37 -8.19 -16.02 9.06
CA SER A 37 -8.08 -17.33 9.68
C SER A 37 -8.52 -17.29 11.14
N GLN A 38 -9.20 -18.33 11.60
CA GLN A 38 -9.70 -18.51 12.96
C GLN A 38 -10.57 -17.32 13.42
N GLY A 39 -11.39 -16.78 12.50
CA GLY A 39 -12.23 -15.62 12.79
C GLY A 39 -11.46 -14.31 13.07
N LYS A 40 -10.17 -14.24 12.72
CA LYS A 40 -9.35 -13.03 12.78
C LYS A 40 -8.85 -12.61 11.41
N ILE A 41 -8.58 -11.31 11.28
CA ILE A 41 -8.03 -10.70 10.07
C ILE A 41 -6.56 -10.38 10.30
N PHE A 42 -5.69 -10.73 9.36
CA PHE A 42 -4.27 -10.47 9.42
C PHE A 42 -3.89 -9.60 8.23
N PHE A 43 -3.48 -8.37 8.53
CA PHE A 43 -2.98 -7.43 7.54
C PHE A 43 -1.47 -7.45 7.59
N THR A 44 -0.81 -7.72 6.47
CA THR A 44 0.65 -7.56 6.35
C THR A 44 0.92 -6.52 5.28
N CYS A 45 1.33 -5.32 5.70
CA CYS A 45 1.70 -4.23 4.83
C CYS A 45 3.22 -4.10 4.71
N ALA A 46 3.68 -3.64 3.55
CA ALA A 46 5.09 -3.40 3.30
C ALA A 46 5.28 -2.17 2.40
N GLN A 47 6.35 -1.43 2.67
CA GLN A 47 6.80 -0.36 1.80
C GLN A 47 7.28 -0.97 0.48
N LEU A 48 6.78 -0.45 -0.64
CA LEU A 48 7.24 -0.86 -1.96
C LEU A 48 8.66 -0.35 -2.19
N LEU A 49 9.50 -1.16 -2.83
CA LEU A 49 10.83 -0.71 -3.27
C LEU A 49 10.66 0.23 -4.47
N ASN A 50 11.56 1.20 -4.59
CA ASN A 50 11.53 2.27 -5.61
C ASN A 50 10.25 3.15 -5.58
N TYR A 51 9.53 3.15 -4.46
CA TYR A 51 8.49 4.12 -4.15
C TYR A 51 9.09 5.19 -3.22
N TYR A 52 8.86 6.46 -3.55
CA TYR A 52 9.49 7.60 -2.87
C TYR A 52 8.47 8.62 -2.31
N ASN A 53 7.18 8.30 -2.35
CA ASN A 53 6.14 9.16 -1.78
C ASN A 53 5.93 8.81 -0.29
N THR A 54 4.84 9.28 0.31
CA THR A 54 4.53 9.12 1.75
C THR A 54 4.72 7.68 2.21
N SER A 55 5.57 7.49 3.22
CA SER A 55 5.89 6.16 3.75
C SER A 55 4.68 5.52 4.42
N ILE A 56 4.62 4.19 4.39
CA ILE A 56 3.52 3.45 5.01
C ILE A 56 3.44 3.66 6.52
N THR A 57 4.58 3.82 7.19
CA THR A 57 4.62 4.06 8.64
C THR A 57 3.93 5.39 8.98
N ASN A 58 4.18 6.43 8.17
CA ASN A 58 3.60 7.75 8.40
C ASN A 58 2.12 7.84 8.00
N ALA A 59 1.66 6.98 7.08
CA ALA A 59 0.29 6.94 6.60
C ALA A 59 -0.44 5.65 7.00
N VAL A 60 -0.04 5.03 8.11
CA VAL A 60 -0.53 3.70 8.49
C VAL A 60 -2.04 3.69 8.76
N GLU A 61 -2.59 4.82 9.21
CA GLU A 61 -4.03 5.00 9.41
C GLU A 61 -4.81 5.09 8.09
N ASP A 62 -4.28 5.80 7.09
CA ASP A 62 -4.88 5.85 5.75
C ASP A 62 -4.76 4.51 5.02
N VAL A 63 -3.65 3.78 5.23
CA VAL A 63 -3.48 2.39 4.78
C VAL A 63 -4.54 1.50 5.44
N ARG A 64 -4.79 1.65 6.74
CA ARG A 64 -5.83 0.91 7.46
C ARG A 64 -7.21 1.14 6.86
N ILE A 65 -7.60 2.40 6.62
CA ILE A 65 -8.88 2.74 5.99
C ILE A 65 -9.01 2.06 4.64
N SER A 66 -7.99 2.19 3.79
CA SER A 66 -7.97 1.62 2.43
C SER A 66 -8.04 0.08 2.43
N ALA A 67 -7.41 -0.56 3.41
CA ALA A 67 -7.44 -2.00 3.58
C ALA A 67 -8.80 -2.53 4.06
N ILE A 68 -9.48 -1.80 4.95
CA ILE A 68 -10.86 -2.10 5.38
C ILE A 68 -11.80 -2.00 4.18
N ASP A 69 -11.66 -0.96 3.38
CA ASP A 69 -12.45 -0.78 2.15
C ASP A 69 -12.24 -1.94 1.19
N ALA A 70 -10.99 -2.35 0.98
CA ALA A 70 -10.65 -3.48 0.12
C ALA A 70 -11.30 -4.78 0.61
N LEU A 71 -11.28 -5.07 1.92
CA LEU A 71 -11.95 -6.24 2.50
C LEU A 71 -13.46 -6.25 2.23
N ILE A 72 -14.10 -5.11 2.39
CA ILE A 72 -15.55 -5.00 2.22
C ILE A 72 -15.92 -5.12 0.74
N GLN A 73 -15.22 -4.42 -0.15
CA GLN A 73 -15.45 -4.47 -1.59
C GLN A 73 -15.29 -5.88 -2.16
N ASN A 74 -14.35 -6.66 -1.61
CA ASN A 74 -14.14 -8.06 -2.00
C ASN A 74 -15.11 -9.03 -1.30
N GLY A 75 -16.00 -8.54 -0.43
CA GLY A 75 -16.95 -9.35 0.33
C GLY A 75 -16.30 -10.24 1.38
N ALA A 76 -15.03 -9.98 1.73
CA ALA A 76 -14.27 -10.70 2.74
C ALA A 76 -14.69 -10.29 4.16
N LEU A 77 -15.10 -9.03 4.32
CA LEU A 77 -15.84 -8.53 5.49
C LEU A 77 -17.25 -8.14 5.04
N LYS A 78 -18.27 -8.85 5.54
CA LYS A 78 -19.67 -8.52 5.30
C LYS A 78 -20.30 -7.94 6.55
N VAL A 79 -21.01 -6.83 6.39
CA VAL A 79 -21.77 -6.17 7.47
C VAL A 79 -23.25 -6.24 7.13
N SER A 80 -24.06 -6.80 8.02
CA SER A 80 -25.50 -6.89 7.78
C SER A 80 -26.17 -5.51 7.75
N ASN A 81 -27.05 -5.30 6.78
CA ASN A 81 -28.07 -4.24 6.74
C ASN A 81 -27.67 -2.84 6.19
N HIS A 82 -26.74 -2.73 5.24
CA HIS A 82 -26.62 -1.51 4.42
C HIS A 82 -26.50 -1.80 2.92
N LYS A 83 -27.27 -1.07 2.10
CA LYS A 83 -27.15 -1.02 0.64
C LYS A 83 -26.05 -0.01 0.27
N SER A 84 -25.07 -0.50 -0.49
CA SER A 84 -23.99 0.27 -1.15
C SER A 84 -23.00 1.00 -0.23
N PHE A 85 -21.81 0.40 -0.05
CA PHE A 85 -20.71 0.92 0.77
C PHE A 85 -20.01 2.17 0.21
N PHE A 86 -20.15 2.45 -1.10
CA PHE A 86 -19.50 3.60 -1.74
C PHE A 86 -19.99 4.97 -1.22
N ASP A 87 -21.12 5.02 -0.50
CA ASP A 87 -21.67 6.23 0.11
C ASP A 87 -21.14 6.50 1.54
N LEU A 88 -20.46 5.54 2.18
CA LEU A 88 -19.99 5.67 3.58
C LEU A 88 -18.87 6.72 3.73
N PHE A 89 -17.90 6.72 2.82
CA PHE A 89 -16.79 7.68 2.86
C PHE A 89 -17.11 9.02 2.19
N LYS A 90 -18.35 9.23 1.75
CA LYS A 90 -18.77 10.42 1.01
C LYS A 90 -19.92 11.23 1.65
N SER A 91 -20.55 10.76 2.73
CA SER A 91 -21.74 11.44 3.27
C SER A 91 -21.48 12.13 4.62
N GLU A 92 -21.87 13.41 4.71
CA GLU A 92 -21.70 14.29 5.88
C GLU A 92 -22.66 13.99 7.05
N GLU A 93 -23.48 12.93 7.00
CA GLU A 93 -24.48 12.66 8.02
C GLU A 93 -23.94 11.83 9.21
N ARG A 94 -24.36 12.22 10.41
CA ARG A 94 -24.00 11.63 11.72
C ARG A 94 -24.13 10.10 11.79
N MET A 95 -25.05 9.51 11.02
CA MET A 95 -25.27 8.06 10.92
C MET A 95 -24.12 7.33 10.21
N GLY A 96 -23.44 7.95 9.24
CA GLY A 96 -22.26 7.39 8.57
C GLY A 96 -21.08 7.26 9.53
N ARG A 97 -20.81 8.31 10.32
CA ARG A 97 -19.69 8.32 11.28
C ARG A 97 -19.82 7.26 12.39
N GLU A 98 -21.03 7.04 12.91
CA GLU A 98 -21.26 6.00 13.92
C GLU A 98 -21.08 4.60 13.35
N PHE A 99 -21.49 4.37 12.10
CA PHE A 99 -21.27 3.10 11.41
C PHE A 99 -19.78 2.84 11.14
N ASP A 100 -19.06 3.85 10.65
CA ASP A 100 -17.63 3.76 10.39
C ASP A 100 -16.87 3.44 11.69
N ALA A 101 -17.24 4.08 12.80
CA ALA A 101 -16.67 3.80 14.11
C ALA A 101 -16.88 2.33 14.54
N TRP A 102 -18.06 1.75 14.27
CA TRP A 102 -18.31 0.33 14.58
C TRP A 102 -17.50 -0.63 13.71
N VAL A 103 -17.33 -0.33 12.42
CA VAL A 103 -16.50 -1.15 11.53
C VAL A 103 -15.04 -1.08 11.97
N ILE A 104 -14.53 0.13 12.24
CA ILE A 104 -13.16 0.34 12.69
C ILE A 104 -12.92 -0.37 14.03
N ASP A 105 -13.83 -0.21 15.01
CA ASP A 105 -13.73 -0.88 16.31
C ASP A 105 -13.75 -2.41 16.18
N TYR A 106 -14.64 -2.95 15.34
CA TYR A 106 -14.69 -4.38 15.05
C TYR A 106 -13.37 -4.87 14.45
N VAL A 107 -12.85 -4.17 13.43
CA VAL A 107 -11.59 -4.54 12.78
C VAL A 107 -10.44 -4.46 13.78
N ASN A 108 -10.28 -3.36 14.53
CA ASN A 108 -9.21 -3.21 15.52
C ASN A 108 -9.24 -4.36 16.56
N LYS A 109 -10.42 -4.77 17.02
CA LYS A 109 -10.56 -5.87 18.00
C LYS A 109 -10.32 -7.26 17.43
N ASN A 110 -10.57 -7.46 16.14
CA ASN A 110 -10.55 -8.78 15.49
C ASN A 110 -9.45 -8.90 14.43
N SER A 111 -8.44 -8.04 14.48
CA SER A 111 -7.33 -8.09 13.54
C SER A 111 -5.96 -7.98 14.20
N VAL A 112 -4.95 -8.36 13.43
CA VAL A 112 -3.54 -8.12 13.72
C VAL A 112 -2.97 -7.37 12.52
N TRP A 113 -2.34 -6.23 12.79
CA TRP A 113 -1.68 -5.43 11.77
C TRP A 113 -0.18 -5.65 11.89
N ILE A 114 0.44 -6.05 10.80
CA ILE A 114 1.86 -6.32 10.71
C ILE A 114 2.44 -5.39 9.65
N GLU A 115 3.43 -4.61 10.05
CA GLU A 115 4.28 -3.85 9.14
C GLU A 115 5.60 -4.59 8.94
N TYR A 116 5.93 -4.84 7.68
CA TYR A 116 7.20 -5.43 7.27
C TYR A 116 8.12 -4.36 6.67
N TYR A 117 9.37 -4.35 7.12
CA TYR A 117 10.44 -3.50 6.61
C TYR A 117 11.47 -4.38 5.90
N HIS A 118 11.63 -4.13 4.60
CA HIS A 118 12.69 -4.71 3.80
C HIS A 118 14.07 -4.19 4.25
N PRO A 119 15.15 -4.99 4.21
CA PRO A 119 16.50 -4.56 4.60
C PRO A 119 16.93 -3.22 4.01
N GLU A 120 16.67 -2.97 2.72
CA GLU A 120 17.01 -1.69 2.04
C GLU A 120 16.35 -0.43 2.63
N ILE A 121 15.28 -0.59 3.41
CA ILE A 121 14.52 0.51 4.04
C ILE A 121 14.58 0.41 5.58
N SER A 122 15.01 -0.73 6.09
CA SER A 122 15.11 -1.01 7.52
C SER A 122 16.30 -0.28 8.12
N ILE A 123 16.15 0.23 9.34
CA ILE A 123 17.20 0.99 10.04
C ILE A 123 18.44 0.11 10.33
N ASN A 124 18.25 -1.21 10.43
CA ASN A 124 19.27 -2.16 10.88
C ASN A 124 19.75 -3.10 9.76
N ASP A 125 19.48 -2.79 8.48
CA ASP A 125 19.85 -3.62 7.32
C ASP A 125 19.39 -5.10 7.40
N ASP A 126 18.29 -5.36 8.11
CA ASP A 126 17.69 -6.69 8.26
C ASP A 126 16.17 -6.65 8.11
N HIS A 127 15.58 -7.79 7.76
CA HIS A 127 14.14 -8.01 7.66
C HIS A 127 13.50 -7.80 9.03
N ARG A 128 12.67 -6.75 9.15
CA ARG A 128 12.00 -6.41 10.41
C ARG A 128 10.49 -6.53 10.26
N TYR A 129 9.85 -7.06 11.30
CA TYR A 129 8.40 -7.07 11.43
C TYR A 129 8.02 -6.27 12.67
N ALA A 130 6.92 -5.53 12.59
CA ALA A 130 6.32 -4.86 13.74
C ALA A 130 4.82 -5.12 13.77
N ILE A 131 4.27 -5.41 14.95
CA ILE A 131 2.82 -5.39 15.15
C ILE A 131 2.42 -3.94 15.42
N VAL A 132 1.47 -3.44 14.63
CA VAL A 132 0.88 -2.12 14.80
C VAL A 132 -0.38 -2.25 15.65
N GLN A 133 -0.46 -1.48 16.72
CA GLN A 133 -1.65 -1.39 17.57
C GLN A 133 -2.33 -0.05 17.37
N PHE A 134 -3.65 -0.10 17.20
CA PHE A 134 -4.49 1.08 17.06
C PHE A 134 -5.39 1.20 18.29
N GLU A 135 -5.20 2.26 19.07
CA GLU A 135 -6.02 2.56 20.24
C GLU A 135 -6.98 3.72 19.96
N GLY A 136 -8.16 3.40 19.41
CA GLY A 136 -9.17 4.41 19.09
C GLY A 136 -8.64 5.45 18.08
N ASN A 137 -8.58 6.71 18.53
CA ASN A 137 -8.08 7.86 17.76
C ASN A 137 -6.68 8.33 18.23
N SER A 138 -6.02 7.57 19.09
CA SER A 138 -4.64 7.85 19.49
C SER A 138 -3.66 7.49 18.39
N GLU A 139 -2.45 8.03 18.47
CA GLU A 139 -1.35 7.62 17.60
C GLU A 139 -1.10 6.10 17.72
N PRO A 140 -0.84 5.41 16.60
CA PRO A 140 -0.55 3.98 16.62
C PRO A 140 0.79 3.67 17.29
N ASP A 141 0.88 2.48 17.88
CA ASP A 141 2.09 1.96 18.51
C ASP A 141 2.69 0.80 17.71
N TRP A 142 4.02 0.73 17.64
CA TRP A 142 4.75 -0.32 16.93
C TRP A 142 5.55 -1.20 17.89
N PHE A 143 5.30 -2.51 17.82
CA PHE A 143 6.00 -3.51 18.62
C PHE A 143 6.82 -4.42 17.73
N SER A 144 8.15 -4.30 17.80
CA SER A 144 9.07 -5.14 17.03
C SER A 144 8.89 -6.63 17.37
N VAL A 145 8.79 -7.46 16.34
CA VAL A 145 8.65 -8.92 16.45
C VAL A 145 9.48 -9.61 15.37
N SER A 146 9.79 -10.90 15.57
CA SER A 146 10.41 -11.72 14.54
C SER A 146 9.35 -12.45 13.70
N ARG A 147 9.71 -12.86 12.49
CA ARG A 147 8.85 -13.72 11.66
C ARG A 147 8.51 -15.03 12.37
N GLY A 148 9.51 -15.65 13.00
CA GLY A 148 9.32 -16.90 13.75
C GLY A 148 8.34 -16.76 14.93
N TYR A 149 8.32 -15.60 15.60
CA TYR A 149 7.31 -15.31 16.62
C TYR A 149 5.90 -15.26 16.02
N LEU A 150 5.73 -14.60 14.87
CA LEU A 150 4.43 -14.53 14.18
C LEU A 150 3.96 -15.92 13.74
N GLU A 151 4.84 -16.71 13.13
CA GLU A 151 4.55 -18.09 12.68
C GLU A 151 4.21 -19.02 13.86
N GLN A 152 4.89 -18.87 15.00
CA GLN A 152 4.59 -19.64 16.21
C GLN A 152 3.26 -19.21 16.83
N LYS A 153 2.99 -17.91 16.90
CA LYS A 153 1.78 -17.35 17.53
C LYS A 153 0.54 -17.57 16.68
N TYR A 154 0.69 -17.55 15.37
CA TYR A 154 -0.39 -17.68 14.39
C TYR A 154 -0.08 -18.81 13.39
N PRO A 155 -0.14 -20.07 13.85
CA PRO A 155 0.25 -21.22 13.03
C PRO A 155 -0.66 -21.36 11.80
N GLY A 156 -0.05 -21.69 10.66
CA GLY A 156 -0.75 -21.89 9.39
C GLY A 156 -0.94 -20.61 8.56
N LEU A 157 -0.49 -19.45 9.06
CA LEU A 157 -0.40 -18.22 8.27
C LEU A 157 0.99 -18.06 7.65
N ASP A 158 1.05 -17.24 6.60
CA ASP A 158 2.27 -17.01 5.83
C ASP A 158 2.63 -15.53 5.87
N PHE A 159 3.67 -15.23 6.64
CA PHE A 159 4.22 -13.89 6.82
C PHE A 159 5.44 -13.63 5.92
N SER A 160 5.72 -14.51 4.96
CA SER A 160 6.75 -14.26 3.96
C SER A 160 6.31 -13.18 2.99
N ILE A 161 7.28 -12.39 2.52
CA ILE A 161 7.08 -11.32 1.55
C ILE A 161 8.04 -11.58 0.39
N ASP A 162 7.49 -11.74 -0.80
CA ASP A 162 8.29 -11.86 -2.02
C ASP A 162 8.88 -10.50 -2.40
N GLU A 163 10.19 -10.38 -2.32
CA GLU A 163 10.93 -9.17 -2.69
C GLU A 163 10.65 -8.74 -4.13
N ASN A 164 10.46 -9.70 -5.05
CA ASN A 164 10.17 -9.37 -6.44
C ASN A 164 8.85 -8.61 -6.59
N LEU A 165 7.87 -8.89 -5.72
CA LEU A 165 6.61 -8.14 -5.69
C LEU A 165 6.82 -6.72 -5.16
N LEU A 166 7.67 -6.55 -4.14
CA LEU A 166 7.98 -5.22 -3.61
C LEU A 166 8.72 -4.35 -4.62
N ARG A 167 9.57 -4.94 -5.48
CA ARG A 167 10.35 -4.23 -6.49
C ARG A 167 9.60 -3.98 -7.79
N ASN A 168 8.86 -4.97 -8.28
CA ASN A 168 8.24 -4.98 -9.61
C ASN A 168 6.74 -4.67 -9.58
N TRP A 169 6.31 -3.79 -8.67
CA TRP A 169 4.90 -3.41 -8.57
C TRP A 169 4.46 -2.56 -9.76
N VAL A 170 3.17 -2.58 -10.10
CA VAL A 170 2.61 -1.98 -11.33
C VAL A 170 2.92 -0.47 -11.48
N GLY A 171 3.08 0.26 -10.38
CA GLY A 171 3.48 1.68 -10.40
C GLY A 171 4.99 1.94 -10.28
N ALA A 172 5.83 0.90 -10.23
CA ALA A 172 7.28 1.01 -10.38
C ALA A 172 7.62 1.45 -11.81
N LYS A 173 6.97 0.87 -12.82
CA LYS A 173 7.07 1.31 -14.21
C LYS A 173 6.29 2.60 -14.39
N LEU A 174 6.97 3.67 -14.81
CA LEU A 174 6.32 4.91 -15.17
C LEU A 174 5.40 4.65 -16.38
N THR A 175 4.25 5.32 -16.44
CA THR A 175 3.55 5.38 -17.72
C THR A 175 4.27 6.38 -18.63
N THR A 176 4.05 6.32 -19.94
CA THR A 176 4.53 7.36 -20.87
C THR A 176 4.07 8.76 -20.43
N SER A 177 2.86 8.87 -19.86
CA SER A 177 2.38 10.12 -19.25
C SER A 177 3.12 10.47 -17.97
N GLY A 178 3.42 9.50 -17.10
CA GLY A 178 4.20 9.69 -15.88
C GLY A 178 5.61 10.20 -16.16
N ILE A 179 6.29 9.66 -17.17
CA ILE A 179 7.59 10.18 -17.64
C ILE A 179 7.44 11.63 -18.08
N LYS A 180 6.43 11.96 -18.88
CA LYS A 180 6.19 13.34 -19.33
C LYS A 180 5.94 14.30 -18.16
N THR A 181 5.22 13.86 -17.12
CA THR A 181 5.00 14.66 -15.90
C THR A 181 6.33 14.93 -15.19
N ILE A 182 7.16 13.90 -14.98
CA ILE A 182 8.48 14.05 -14.32
C ILE A 182 9.36 15.04 -15.09
N LEU A 183 9.41 14.92 -16.42
CA LEU A 183 10.17 15.85 -17.25
C LEU A 183 9.67 17.28 -17.07
N LYS A 184 8.35 17.48 -17.09
CA LYS A 184 7.74 18.80 -16.89
C LYS A 184 8.04 19.38 -15.50
N GLU A 185 7.90 18.59 -14.44
CA GLU A 185 8.15 19.03 -13.05
C GLU A 185 9.61 19.40 -12.80
N LYS A 186 10.54 18.64 -13.40
CA LYS A 186 11.98 18.89 -13.26
C LYS A 186 12.54 19.88 -14.30
N ASN A 187 11.65 20.51 -15.08
CA ASN A 187 11.96 21.47 -16.14
C ASN A 187 12.93 20.93 -17.22
N TRP A 188 12.72 19.68 -17.61
CA TRP A 188 13.42 19.01 -18.71
C TRP A 188 12.51 18.82 -19.92
N THR A 189 13.10 18.88 -21.11
CA THR A 189 12.51 18.35 -22.34
C THR A 189 13.08 16.98 -22.68
N MET A 190 12.34 16.18 -23.46
CA MET A 190 12.82 14.86 -23.90
C MET A 190 14.13 14.96 -24.70
N LYS A 191 14.27 16.02 -25.51
CA LYS A 191 15.48 16.31 -26.28
C LYS A 191 16.68 16.54 -25.38
N GLU A 192 16.55 17.36 -24.34
CA GLU A 192 17.65 17.65 -23.42
C GLU A 192 18.05 16.45 -22.58
N VAL A 193 17.08 15.59 -22.21
CA VAL A 193 17.38 14.33 -21.53
C VAL A 193 18.12 13.37 -22.46
N ALA A 194 17.71 13.29 -23.73
CA ALA A 194 18.40 12.50 -24.74
C ALA A 194 19.86 12.97 -24.91
N GLU A 195 20.07 14.28 -25.02
CA GLU A 195 21.41 14.89 -25.09
C GLU A 195 22.24 14.58 -23.84
N ARG A 196 21.66 14.73 -22.64
CA ARG A 196 22.33 14.43 -21.36
C ARG A 196 22.81 12.98 -21.28
N TRP A 197 22.03 12.05 -21.81
CA TRP A 197 22.35 10.62 -21.78
C TRP A 197 23.06 10.12 -23.05
N ASN A 198 23.48 11.03 -23.93
CA ASN A 198 24.14 10.71 -25.19
C ASN A 198 23.34 9.70 -26.06
N ARG A 199 22.03 9.94 -26.16
CA ARG A 199 21.07 9.17 -26.96
C ARG A 199 20.34 10.08 -27.94
N SER A 200 19.75 9.50 -28.99
CA SER A 200 18.87 10.26 -29.88
C SER A 200 17.47 10.41 -29.30
N GLU A 201 16.79 11.50 -29.63
CA GLU A 201 15.40 11.75 -29.20
C GLU A 201 14.44 10.66 -29.70
N THR A 202 14.67 10.15 -30.91
CA THR A 202 13.90 9.03 -31.48
C THR A 202 14.11 7.74 -30.70
N TRP A 203 15.33 7.48 -30.22
CA TRP A 203 15.63 6.32 -29.38
C TRP A 203 14.99 6.47 -28.00
N MET A 204 15.07 7.65 -27.39
CA MET A 204 14.40 7.95 -26.12
C MET A 204 12.88 7.79 -26.22
N SER A 205 12.28 8.25 -27.32
CA SER A 205 10.84 8.04 -27.55
C SER A 205 10.47 6.55 -27.64
N LYS A 206 11.32 5.70 -28.22
CA LYS A 206 11.06 4.25 -28.23
C LYS A 206 11.08 3.68 -26.82
N VAL A 207 12.09 4.02 -26.02
CA VAL A 207 12.17 3.59 -24.62
C VAL A 207 10.95 4.04 -23.82
N VAL A 208 10.53 5.30 -23.95
CA VAL A 208 9.41 5.89 -23.18
C VAL A 208 8.04 5.28 -23.54
N ASN A 209 7.90 4.77 -24.77
CA ASN A 209 6.68 4.10 -25.23
C ASN A 209 6.73 2.58 -25.07
N ASP A 210 7.88 2.02 -24.68
CA ASP A 210 8.04 0.59 -24.44
C ASP A 210 7.53 0.24 -23.03
N SER A 211 6.50 -0.61 -22.96
CA SER A 211 5.94 -1.13 -21.72
C SER A 211 6.84 -2.15 -21.04
N ASP A 212 7.71 -2.79 -21.81
CA ASP A 212 8.66 -3.81 -21.35
C ASP A 212 10.08 -3.27 -21.19
N ARG A 213 10.24 -1.94 -21.23
CA ARG A 213 11.54 -1.30 -21.01
C ARG A 213 12.19 -1.74 -19.70
N ASP A 214 13.51 -1.75 -19.74
CA ASP A 214 14.38 -2.09 -18.62
C ASP A 214 14.12 -1.15 -17.42
N SER A 215 14.12 -1.72 -16.20
CA SER A 215 13.95 -1.00 -14.94
C SER A 215 14.99 0.10 -14.75
N TYR A 216 16.19 -0.04 -15.33
CA TYR A 216 17.22 1.01 -15.36
C TYR A 216 16.66 2.38 -15.82
N TRP A 217 15.73 2.37 -16.80
CA TRP A 217 15.15 3.61 -17.32
C TRP A 217 14.17 4.25 -16.34
N GLU A 218 13.48 3.48 -15.50
CA GLU A 218 12.61 4.02 -14.47
C GLU A 218 13.41 4.85 -13.47
N ASP A 219 14.52 4.27 -12.99
CA ASP A 219 15.44 4.92 -12.05
C ASP A 219 16.11 6.13 -12.69
N ALA A 220 16.51 6.02 -13.97
CA ALA A 220 17.10 7.13 -14.71
C ALA A 220 16.14 8.32 -14.81
N PHE A 221 14.86 8.11 -15.13
CA PHE A 221 13.86 9.19 -15.20
C PHE A 221 13.56 9.78 -13.82
N ARG A 222 13.38 8.95 -12.79
CA ARG A 222 13.13 9.42 -11.41
C ARG A 222 14.32 10.20 -10.85
N GLY A 223 15.54 9.75 -11.15
CA GLY A 223 16.80 10.33 -10.71
C GLY A 223 17.27 11.56 -11.49
N LEU A 224 16.48 12.08 -12.44
CA LEU A 224 16.80 13.35 -13.10
C LEU A 224 16.91 14.48 -12.05
N PRO A 225 17.97 15.29 -12.07
CA PRO A 225 18.05 16.47 -11.20
C PRO A 225 17.02 17.50 -11.66
N SER A 226 16.52 18.34 -10.75
CA SER A 226 15.75 19.52 -11.16
C SER A 226 16.69 20.54 -11.81
N LYS A 227 16.23 21.17 -12.91
CA LYS A 227 16.93 22.28 -13.57
C LYS A 227 16.65 23.62 -12.91
#